data_AF-A0A6C0C8D3-F1
#
_entry.id   AF-A0A6C0C8D3-F1
#
_cell.length_a   1.000
_cell.length_b   1.000
_cell.length_c   1.000
_cell.angle_alpha   90.00
_cell.angle_beta   90.00
_cell.angle_gamma   90.00
#
_symmetry.space_group_name_H-M   'P 1'
#
loop_
_entity.id
_entity.type
_entity.pdbx_description
1 polymer ?
#
loop_
_entity_poly.entity_id
_entity_poly.type
_entity_poly.pdbx_seq_one_letter_code
_entity_poly.pdbx_strand_id
1 'polypeptide(L)'
;MQTLDKDLMLRISDYLSNYGKIIFSSTCTRINQLKHKFIYYDKVEVTSILDLSFRNNFKHIYFILTPYDVTLHLKEIPMLVTHLTIKLEKIENFRIPTTVTHLIFADDFNRPIDNIIPSSVTHLTFSDEFNYPIDCCIPPSVTHLTFGTNFNRSIENNIPTSVTHLTFGATFNQPIDNFIPPSVKKLTFGNNFNQCIDNLPSSVTDLILGHYFDRPILYLPPRLKVIIFGYKFNQPINKCMPYGIKLIGFGYEFNQCIKNNIPNSVTHLAIGKGFDKTMKKGIPGSVTHLQLYCNRFTNGHIPNGVTHLILTGSFNQFINGQIPGTVTHLTFGDKFNQNIKKCIPPNVTHLEFGNNFVQPAKKSIPPFVESLKFGKLFNQLINFSMFPSLRKLTFGSHFNQPINGILPPFITHLTFGKYFNQPINNSIPQSVTHLTFGKYFNQPINNSIPQSVTHLTFGYYFDKPIDKLIPPSVTHLIIPKDYAHKIPETIKRVNFA
;
A
#
# COMPACT_ATOMS: atom_id res chain seq x y z
N MET A 1 -8.71 -15.14 44.35
CA MET A 1 -8.54 -14.32 43.13
C MET A 1 -7.23 -14.77 42.48
N GLN A 2 -7.31 -15.57 41.41
CA GLN A 2 -6.12 -16.10 40.73
C GLN A 2 -5.28 -14.93 40.21
N THR A 3 -4.08 -14.76 40.76
CA THR A 3 -3.14 -13.77 40.28
C THR A 3 -2.69 -14.17 38.89
N LEU A 4 -2.99 -13.34 37.89
CA LEU A 4 -2.47 -13.55 36.54
C LEU A 4 -0.94 -13.68 36.60
N ASP A 5 -0.42 -14.71 35.93
CA ASP A 5 1.01 -15.01 35.89
C ASP A 5 1.78 -13.83 35.26
N LYS A 6 2.96 -13.51 35.79
CA LYS A 6 3.82 -12.44 35.25
C LYS A 6 4.17 -12.71 33.78
N ASP A 7 4.38 -13.96 33.39
CA ASP A 7 4.72 -14.33 32.02
C ASP A 7 3.55 -14.11 31.08
N LEU A 8 2.33 -14.39 31.54
CA LEU A 8 1.11 -14.10 30.79
C LEU A 8 0.92 -12.59 30.62
N MET A 9 1.20 -11.78 31.65
CA MET A 9 1.12 -10.32 31.57
C MET A 9 2.15 -9.72 30.61
N LEU A 10 3.38 -10.25 30.58
CA LEU A 10 4.40 -9.85 29.60
C LEU A 10 3.95 -10.21 28.17
N ARG A 11 3.39 -11.41 27.98
CA ARG A 11 2.88 -11.85 26.68
C ARG A 11 1.66 -11.05 26.21
N ILE A 12 0.79 -10.63 27.12
CA ILE A 12 -0.31 -9.70 26.82
C ILE A 12 0.26 -8.35 26.36
N SER A 13 1.33 -7.88 27.02
CA SER A 13 1.95 -6.59 26.68
C SER A 13 2.47 -6.55 25.24
N ASP A 14 2.91 -7.67 24.67
CA ASP A 14 3.39 -7.73 23.28
C ASP A 14 2.31 -7.36 22.25
N TYR A 15 1.03 -7.45 22.62
CA TYR A 15 -0.11 -7.06 21.79
C TYR A 15 -0.63 -5.65 22.07
N LEU A 16 0.00 -4.92 23.00
CA LEU A 16 -0.38 -3.55 23.35
C LEU A 16 0.58 -2.53 22.71
N SER A 17 0.05 -1.37 22.32
CA SER A 17 0.87 -0.20 21.98
C SER A 17 1.66 0.30 23.20
N ASN A 18 2.64 1.17 23.00
CA ASN A 18 3.37 1.79 24.11
C ASN A 18 2.39 2.50 25.05
N TYR A 19 1.42 3.24 24.51
CA TYR A 19 0.35 3.88 25.30
C TYR A 19 -0.47 2.84 26.09
N GLY A 20 -0.87 1.75 25.43
CA GLY A 20 -1.59 0.65 26.08
C GLY A 20 -0.81 0.00 27.21
N LYS A 21 0.51 -0.17 27.05
CA LYS A 21 1.41 -0.70 28.10
C LYS A 21 1.49 0.23 29.31
N ILE A 22 1.54 1.55 29.09
CA ILE A 22 1.56 2.53 30.18
C ILE A 22 0.25 2.49 30.96
N ILE A 23 -0.91 2.53 30.28
CA ILE A 23 -2.23 2.40 30.93
C ILE A 23 -2.34 1.09 31.70
N PHE A 24 -1.93 -0.01 31.07
CA PHE A 24 -1.95 -1.32 31.69
C PHE A 24 -1.07 -1.37 32.95
N SER A 25 0.10 -0.76 32.91
CA SER A 25 0.98 -0.66 34.09
C SER A 25 0.41 0.23 35.20
N SER A 26 -0.42 1.23 34.87
CA SER A 26 -0.97 2.15 35.87
C SER A 26 -2.16 1.58 36.66
N THR A 27 -2.67 0.40 36.32
CA THR A 27 -3.89 -0.13 36.96
C THR A 27 -3.68 -0.56 38.42
N CYS A 28 -2.48 -1.01 38.80
CA CYS A 28 -2.12 -1.28 40.20
C CYS A 28 -0.61 -1.31 40.42
N THR A 29 -0.18 -1.19 41.69
CA THR A 29 1.23 -1.16 42.09
C THR A 29 2.03 -2.39 41.64
N ARG A 30 1.41 -3.58 41.67
CA ARG A 30 2.02 -4.85 41.22
C ARG A 30 2.28 -4.86 39.72
N ILE A 31 1.34 -4.38 38.90
CA ILE A 31 1.48 -4.35 37.43
C ILE A 31 2.38 -3.17 37.02
N ASN A 32 2.40 -2.08 37.79
CA ASN A 32 3.30 -0.94 37.58
C ASN A 32 4.78 -1.37 37.57
N GLN A 33 5.18 -2.39 38.33
CA GLN A 33 6.53 -2.94 38.27
C GLN A 33 6.89 -3.57 36.92
N LEU A 34 5.90 -4.03 36.14
CA LEU A 34 6.12 -4.66 34.84
C LEU A 34 6.55 -3.67 33.75
N LYS A 35 6.35 -2.35 33.92
CA LYS A 35 6.83 -1.35 32.95
C LYS A 35 8.35 -1.39 32.74
N HIS A 36 9.10 -1.83 33.75
CA HIS A 36 10.55 -2.04 33.68
C HIS A 36 10.95 -3.31 32.92
N LYS A 37 9.98 -4.16 32.57
CA LYS A 37 10.17 -5.41 31.82
C LYS A 37 9.53 -5.37 30.43
N PHE A 38 8.54 -4.50 30.22
CA PHE A 38 7.93 -4.33 28.91
C PHE A 38 8.93 -3.76 27.90
N ILE A 39 8.83 -4.24 26.66
CA ILE A 39 9.57 -3.71 25.51
C ILE A 39 8.64 -2.80 24.71
N TYR A 40 9.13 -1.63 24.33
CA TYR A 40 8.35 -0.57 23.69
C TYR A 40 8.77 -0.44 22.22
N TYR A 41 7.80 -0.55 21.30
CA TYR A 41 8.02 -0.65 19.85
C TYR A 41 7.48 0.54 19.05
N ASP A 42 6.59 1.36 19.62
CA ASP A 42 6.18 2.57 18.91
C ASP A 42 7.37 3.54 18.83
N LYS A 43 7.44 4.30 17.73
CA LYS A 43 8.46 5.32 17.51
C LYS A 43 8.24 6.49 18.48
N VAL A 44 9.25 6.82 19.28
CA VAL A 44 9.15 7.84 20.34
C VAL A 44 10.34 8.80 20.29
N GLU A 45 10.11 10.06 20.65
CA GLU A 45 11.18 11.06 20.77
C GLU A 45 12.05 10.77 21.98
N VAL A 46 13.36 10.83 21.82
CA VAL A 46 14.28 10.57 22.94
C VAL A 46 14.01 11.48 24.15
N THR A 47 13.71 12.76 23.92
CA THR A 47 13.49 13.78 24.96
C THR A 47 12.31 13.42 25.86
N SER A 48 11.26 12.80 25.29
CA SER A 48 10.07 12.37 26.00
C SER A 48 10.29 11.16 26.93
N ILE A 49 11.45 10.50 26.84
CA ILE A 49 11.76 9.29 27.62
C ILE A 49 13.02 9.41 28.50
N LEU A 50 13.73 10.55 28.48
CA LEU A 50 15.00 10.72 29.22
C LEU A 50 14.84 10.44 30.72
N ASP A 51 13.79 10.98 31.33
CA ASP A 51 13.54 10.86 32.77
C ASP A 51 12.94 9.50 33.16
N LEU A 52 12.65 8.62 32.20
CA LEU A 52 12.07 7.31 32.48
C LEU A 52 13.16 6.35 32.98
N SER A 53 12.91 5.78 34.16
CA SER A 53 13.75 4.72 34.74
C SER A 53 13.79 3.41 33.94
N PHE A 54 12.88 3.24 32.97
CA PHE A 54 12.81 2.10 32.05
C PHE A 54 13.07 2.49 30.59
N ARG A 55 13.65 3.68 30.33
CA ARG A 55 13.95 4.18 28.97
C ARG A 55 14.74 3.19 28.12
N ASN A 56 15.58 2.37 28.75
CA ASN A 56 16.37 1.30 28.10
C ASN A 56 15.54 0.26 27.34
N ASN A 57 14.23 0.17 27.56
CA ASN A 57 13.37 -0.81 26.92
C ASN A 57 12.71 -0.33 25.61
N PHE A 58 12.99 0.91 25.18
CA PHE A 58 12.48 1.44 23.91
C PHE A 58 13.37 1.00 22.74
N LYS A 59 12.76 0.37 21.74
CA LYS A 59 13.48 -0.17 20.56
C LYS A 59 13.58 0.82 19.42
N HIS A 60 12.55 1.64 19.23
CA HIS A 60 12.41 2.56 18.10
C HIS A 60 12.37 3.99 18.61
N ILE A 61 13.43 4.75 18.32
CA ILE A 61 13.53 6.13 18.78
C ILE A 61 13.84 7.06 17.61
N TYR A 62 13.41 8.31 17.75
CA TYR A 62 13.94 9.40 16.95
C TYR A 62 14.59 10.45 17.82
N PHE A 63 15.69 10.98 17.32
CA PHE A 63 16.59 11.86 18.02
C PHE A 63 16.66 13.18 17.23
N ILE A 64 16.24 14.29 17.85
CA ILE A 64 16.32 15.65 17.30
C ILE A 64 17.34 16.40 18.15
N LEU A 65 18.43 16.86 17.55
CA LEU A 65 19.32 17.84 18.19
C LEU A 65 19.12 19.19 17.54
N THR A 66 18.69 20.16 18.34
CA THR A 66 18.70 21.57 17.98
C THR A 66 20.08 22.16 18.30
N PRO A 67 20.48 23.28 17.66
CA PRO A 67 21.79 23.89 17.88
C PRO A 67 21.98 24.44 19.31
N TYR A 68 20.91 24.49 20.11
CA TYR A 68 20.93 24.92 21.52
C TYR A 68 21.11 23.76 22.51
N ASP A 69 21.06 22.50 22.06
CA ASP A 69 21.15 21.29 22.90
C ASP A 69 22.60 20.89 23.24
N VAL A 70 23.53 21.85 23.29
CA VAL A 70 25.00 21.63 23.40
C VAL A 70 25.39 20.85 24.67
N THR A 71 24.52 20.77 25.68
CA THR A 71 24.73 20.02 26.94
C THR A 71 24.16 18.60 26.95
N LEU A 72 23.45 18.13 25.90
CA LEU A 72 23.03 16.73 25.75
C LEU A 72 24.22 15.87 25.29
N HIS A 73 25.26 15.81 26.11
CA HIS A 73 26.40 14.92 25.92
C HIS A 73 25.97 13.45 26.05
N LEU A 74 26.01 12.71 24.94
CA LEU A 74 26.58 11.36 24.77
C LEU A 74 26.16 10.18 25.69
N LYS A 75 25.31 10.37 26.70
CA LYS A 75 25.02 9.32 27.72
C LYS A 75 23.69 8.59 27.57
N GLU A 76 22.75 9.02 26.70
CA GLU A 76 21.36 8.56 26.86
C GLU A 76 20.65 8.09 25.58
N ILE A 77 21.33 7.35 24.70
CA ILE A 77 20.58 6.45 23.81
C ILE A 77 20.29 5.15 24.58
N PRO A 78 19.01 4.76 24.74
CA PRO A 78 18.63 3.52 25.37
C PRO A 78 19.43 2.31 24.84
N MET A 79 19.99 1.49 25.74
CA MET A 79 20.91 0.41 25.36
C MET A 79 20.33 -0.57 24.34
N LEU A 80 19.02 -0.81 24.37
CA LEU A 80 18.37 -1.81 23.53
C LEU A 80 17.88 -1.27 22.18
N VAL A 81 18.13 -0.01 21.82
CA VAL A 81 17.64 0.59 20.56
C VAL A 81 18.13 -0.21 19.36
N THR A 82 17.19 -0.57 18.49
CA THR A 82 17.48 -1.27 17.24
C THR A 82 17.15 -0.43 16.01
N HIS A 83 16.18 0.50 16.13
CA HIS A 83 15.80 1.44 15.08
C HIS A 83 16.01 2.86 15.56
N LEU A 84 16.89 3.58 14.88
CA LEU A 84 17.29 4.93 15.23
C LEU A 84 17.05 5.86 14.04
N THR A 85 16.21 6.89 14.23
CA THR A 85 16.12 8.02 13.32
C THR A 85 16.89 9.19 13.92
N ILE A 86 17.76 9.81 13.13
CA ILE A 86 18.66 10.86 13.56
C ILE A 86 18.40 12.12 12.74
N LYS A 87 18.08 13.22 13.42
CA LYS A 87 18.12 14.59 12.90
C LYS A 87 19.26 15.33 13.61
N LEU A 88 20.36 15.55 12.90
CA LEU A 88 21.54 16.24 13.45
C LEU A 88 21.87 17.47 12.63
N GLU A 89 21.86 18.63 13.28
CA GLU A 89 22.51 19.82 12.72
C GLU A 89 24.03 19.78 12.90
N LYS A 90 24.58 19.04 13.89
CA LYS A 90 26.02 18.80 14.10
C LYS A 90 26.26 17.36 14.57
N ILE A 91 27.27 16.67 14.01
CA ILE A 91 27.60 15.26 14.34
C ILE A 91 28.84 15.16 15.25
N GLU A 92 29.47 16.28 15.61
CA GLU A 92 30.73 16.25 16.36
C GLU A 92 30.59 15.44 17.65
N ASN A 93 31.39 14.38 17.77
CA ASN A 93 31.45 13.43 18.87
C ASN A 93 30.23 12.52 19.09
N PHE A 94 29.24 12.47 18.21
CA PHE A 94 28.09 11.57 18.35
C PHE A 94 28.43 10.11 17.99
N ARG A 95 28.18 9.15 18.89
CA ARG A 95 28.38 7.71 18.65
C ARG A 95 27.06 6.95 18.61
N ILE A 96 26.81 6.27 17.50
CA ILE A 96 25.64 5.41 17.34
C ILE A 96 25.89 4.08 18.08
N PRO A 97 24.95 3.59 18.91
CA PRO A 97 25.10 2.31 19.59
C PRO A 97 25.22 1.13 18.64
N THR A 98 26.03 0.15 19.00
CA THR A 98 26.22 -1.10 18.23
C THR A 98 25.02 -2.06 18.28
N THR A 99 23.96 -1.70 19.00
CA THR A 99 22.68 -2.41 18.99
C THR A 99 21.76 -1.96 17.84
N VAL A 100 22.07 -0.82 17.21
CA VAL A 100 21.30 -0.28 16.09
C VAL A 100 21.50 -1.14 14.85
N THR A 101 20.39 -1.61 14.29
CA THR A 101 20.35 -2.40 13.06
C THR A 101 19.69 -1.65 11.90
N HIS A 102 18.81 -0.70 12.21
CA HIS A 102 18.10 0.16 11.26
C HIS A 102 18.41 1.62 11.59
N LEU A 103 19.08 2.30 10.67
CA LEU A 103 19.51 3.68 10.83
C LEU A 103 18.91 4.55 9.73
N ILE A 104 18.29 5.66 10.13
CA ILE A 104 17.74 6.68 9.22
C ILE A 104 18.39 8.01 9.59
N PHE A 105 19.12 8.61 8.65
CA PHE A 105 19.43 10.02 8.70
C PHE A 105 18.24 10.78 8.11
N ALA A 106 17.66 11.72 8.85
CA ALA A 106 16.45 12.45 8.49
C ALA A 106 16.73 13.93 8.19
N ASP A 107 15.71 14.60 7.66
CA ASP A 107 15.67 16.05 7.38
C ASP A 107 16.86 16.54 6.54
N ASP A 108 17.48 17.65 6.92
CA ASP A 108 18.48 18.35 6.11
C ASP A 108 19.91 17.78 6.25
N PHE A 109 20.03 16.51 6.68
CA PHE A 109 21.31 15.86 6.91
C PHE A 109 22.14 15.76 5.61
N ASN A 110 23.19 16.58 5.50
CA ASN A 110 24.08 16.59 4.33
C ASN A 110 25.54 16.83 4.75
N ARG A 111 26.11 15.87 5.47
CA ARG A 111 27.42 16.00 6.13
C ARG A 111 28.26 14.71 5.96
N PRO A 112 29.58 14.76 6.23
CA PRO A 112 30.40 13.57 6.28
C PRO A 112 29.85 12.52 7.23
N ILE A 113 29.98 11.25 6.85
CA ILE A 113 29.49 10.08 7.58
C ILE A 113 30.62 9.10 7.94
N ASP A 114 31.87 9.54 7.81
CA ASP A 114 33.07 8.75 8.06
C ASP A 114 33.04 8.16 9.47
N ASN A 115 33.11 6.82 9.56
CA ASN A 115 33.17 6.06 10.82
C ASN A 115 32.01 6.30 11.81
N ILE A 116 30.90 6.92 11.37
CA ILE A 116 29.73 7.20 12.23
C ILE A 116 28.79 6.00 12.29
N ILE A 117 28.70 5.22 11.21
CA ILE A 117 27.75 4.12 11.05
C ILE A 117 28.35 2.82 11.61
N PRO A 118 27.74 2.19 12.65
CA PRO A 118 28.30 0.99 13.25
C PRO A 118 28.07 -0.25 12.37
N SER A 119 28.94 -1.23 12.50
CA SER A 119 28.90 -2.51 11.75
C SER A 119 27.73 -3.42 12.12
N SER A 120 26.86 -3.01 13.03
CA SER A 120 25.59 -3.67 13.34
C SER A 120 24.46 -3.24 12.40
N VAL A 121 24.62 -2.12 11.67
CA VAL A 121 23.58 -1.57 10.79
C VAL A 121 23.43 -2.46 9.56
N THR A 122 22.20 -2.93 9.34
CA THR A 122 21.81 -3.76 8.19
C THR A 122 20.89 -3.01 7.24
N HIS A 123 20.17 -1.99 7.73
CA HIS A 123 19.29 -1.13 6.94
C HIS A 123 19.68 0.32 7.15
N LEU A 124 20.07 0.99 6.07
CA LEU A 124 20.56 2.37 6.09
C LEU A 124 19.74 3.22 5.11
N THR A 125 19.16 4.30 5.61
CA THR A 125 18.44 5.29 4.81
C THR A 125 19.05 6.67 5.03
N PHE A 126 19.42 7.33 3.94
CA PHE A 126 19.85 8.72 3.94
C PHE A 126 18.66 9.66 3.74
N SER A 127 18.81 10.89 4.24
CA SER A 127 17.78 11.91 4.15
C SER A 127 17.66 12.48 2.74
N ASP A 128 16.57 13.20 2.49
CA ASP A 128 16.31 13.78 1.18
C ASP A 128 17.36 14.82 0.75
N GLU A 129 18.02 15.48 1.69
CA GLU A 129 19.04 16.49 1.40
C GLU A 129 20.47 15.91 1.29
N PHE A 130 20.67 14.63 1.64
CA PHE A 130 22.00 14.03 1.65
C PHE A 130 22.60 13.95 0.24
N ASN A 131 23.72 14.64 0.02
CA ASN A 131 24.47 14.64 -1.23
C ASN A 131 25.99 14.75 -0.97
N TYR A 132 26.43 14.22 0.18
CA TYR A 132 27.83 14.13 0.56
C TYR A 132 28.48 12.89 -0.10
N PRO A 133 29.80 12.92 -0.41
CA PRO A 133 30.52 11.72 -0.83
C PRO A 133 30.38 10.57 0.18
N ILE A 134 30.40 9.34 -0.33
CA ILE A 134 30.15 8.10 0.44
C ILE A 134 31.36 7.18 0.49
N ASP A 135 32.55 7.74 0.22
CA ASP A 135 33.80 6.99 0.08
C ASP A 135 34.12 6.19 1.33
N CYS A 136 34.08 4.85 1.24
CA CYS A 136 34.33 3.94 2.36
C CYS A 136 33.43 4.13 3.61
N CYS A 137 32.30 4.82 3.49
CA CYS A 137 31.46 5.20 4.64
C CYS A 137 30.37 4.19 5.00
N ILE A 138 30.01 3.29 4.08
CA ILE A 138 28.89 2.36 4.24
C ILE A 138 29.41 1.02 4.77
N PRO A 139 28.98 0.55 5.95
CA PRO A 139 29.50 -0.70 6.51
C PRO A 139 29.15 -1.96 5.70
N PRO A 140 30.00 -3.00 5.70
CA PRO A 140 29.77 -4.27 4.99
C PRO A 140 28.66 -5.14 5.61
N SER A 141 28.03 -4.69 6.70
CA SER A 141 26.83 -5.30 7.27
C SER A 141 25.53 -4.83 6.58
N VAL A 142 25.58 -3.72 5.83
CA VAL A 142 24.39 -3.12 5.22
C VAL A 142 23.87 -4.00 4.09
N THR A 143 22.61 -4.41 4.20
CA THR A 143 21.90 -5.25 3.24
C THR A 143 20.83 -4.47 2.47
N HIS A 144 20.30 -3.40 3.06
CA HIS A 144 19.31 -2.51 2.46
C HIS A 144 19.83 -1.08 2.55
N LEU A 145 19.99 -0.44 1.41
CA LEU A 145 20.52 0.90 1.29
C LEU A 145 19.57 1.77 0.48
N THR A 146 19.14 2.89 1.07
CA THR A 146 18.25 3.86 0.43
C THR A 146 18.88 5.24 0.49
N PHE A 147 19.07 5.86 -0.68
CA PHE A 147 19.46 7.26 -0.79
C PHE A 147 18.23 8.15 -0.88
N GLY A 148 18.27 9.31 -0.24
CA GLY A 148 17.22 10.30 -0.34
C GLY A 148 17.30 11.13 -1.62
N THR A 149 16.31 11.98 -1.82
CA THR A 149 15.99 12.71 -3.04
C THR A 149 17.19 13.35 -3.75
N ASN A 150 18.07 14.07 -3.04
CA ASN A 150 19.10 14.93 -3.62
C ASN A 150 20.45 14.24 -3.88
N PHE A 151 20.63 12.98 -3.48
CA PHE A 151 21.90 12.26 -3.68
C PHE A 151 22.23 12.09 -5.17
N ASN A 152 23.34 12.67 -5.61
CA ASN A 152 23.81 12.60 -7.00
C ASN A 152 25.34 12.55 -7.08
N ARG A 153 25.98 11.79 -6.19
CA ARG A 153 27.43 11.53 -6.19
C ARG A 153 27.75 10.19 -6.83
N SER A 154 29.01 10.03 -7.27
CA SER A 154 29.48 8.74 -7.79
C SER A 154 29.33 7.65 -6.73
N ILE A 155 29.01 6.44 -7.20
CA ILE A 155 28.90 5.23 -6.38
C ILE A 155 30.05 4.26 -6.64
N GLU A 156 31.02 4.65 -7.47
CA GLU A 156 32.17 3.83 -7.85
C GLU A 156 32.84 3.22 -6.61
N ASN A 157 32.83 1.88 -6.53
CA ASN A 157 33.41 1.09 -5.44
C ASN A 157 32.91 1.42 -4.01
N ASN A 158 31.83 2.19 -3.87
CA ASN A 158 31.37 2.71 -2.58
C ASN A 158 30.16 1.97 -2.00
N ILE A 159 29.53 1.07 -2.75
CA ILE A 159 28.41 0.25 -2.28
C ILE A 159 28.93 -1.15 -1.88
N PRO A 160 28.75 -1.59 -0.62
CA PRO A 160 29.25 -2.90 -0.18
C PRO A 160 28.58 -4.10 -0.87
N THR A 161 29.33 -5.20 -1.02
CA THR A 161 28.84 -6.47 -1.60
C THR A 161 27.85 -7.24 -0.72
N SER A 162 27.49 -6.71 0.45
CA SER A 162 26.40 -7.21 1.28
C SER A 162 25.04 -6.65 0.86
N VAL A 163 25.00 -5.56 0.10
CA VAL A 163 23.77 -4.87 -0.28
C VAL A 163 22.96 -5.73 -1.25
N THR A 164 21.73 -6.03 -0.86
CA THR A 164 20.76 -6.82 -1.65
C THR A 164 19.60 -5.97 -2.17
N HIS A 165 19.30 -4.85 -1.52
CA HIS A 165 18.27 -3.90 -1.89
C HIS A 165 18.90 -2.52 -1.96
N LEU A 166 18.87 -1.91 -3.15
CA LEU A 166 19.45 -0.60 -3.42
C LEU A 166 18.42 0.32 -4.05
N THR A 167 18.19 1.47 -3.41
CA THR A 167 17.23 2.47 -3.88
C THR A 167 17.92 3.82 -3.98
N PHE A 168 17.84 4.44 -5.17
CA PHE A 168 18.33 5.79 -5.42
C PHE A 168 17.20 6.82 -5.33
N GLY A 169 17.54 8.02 -4.85
CA GLY A 169 16.65 9.17 -4.80
C GLY A 169 16.44 9.84 -6.15
N ALA A 170 15.55 10.82 -6.18
CA ALA A 170 15.02 11.41 -7.40
C ALA A 170 16.06 12.08 -8.31
N THR A 171 17.14 12.66 -7.76
CA THR A 171 18.12 13.43 -8.55
C THR A 171 19.28 12.59 -9.08
N PHE A 172 19.49 11.37 -8.57
CA PHE A 172 20.61 10.52 -8.94
C PHE A 172 20.64 10.25 -10.45
N ASN A 173 21.73 10.64 -11.10
CA ASN A 173 21.93 10.46 -12.53
C ASN A 173 23.42 10.27 -12.89
N GLN A 174 24.19 9.66 -11.97
CA GLN A 174 25.59 9.32 -12.22
C GLN A 174 25.70 7.98 -12.98
N PRO A 175 26.79 7.78 -13.74
CA PRO A 175 27.08 6.49 -14.37
C PRO A 175 27.15 5.37 -13.32
N ILE A 176 26.70 4.17 -13.72
CA ILE A 176 26.65 2.99 -12.85
C ILE A 176 27.37 1.78 -13.43
N ASP A 177 28.08 1.95 -14.55
CA ASP A 177 28.71 0.86 -15.28
C ASP A 177 29.68 0.10 -14.36
N ASN A 178 29.35 -1.16 -14.08
CA ASN A 178 30.08 -2.04 -13.16
C ASN A 178 30.15 -1.60 -11.68
N PHE A 179 29.38 -0.58 -11.27
CA PHE A 179 29.41 -0.07 -9.88
C PHE A 179 28.29 -0.63 -8.99
N ILE A 180 27.34 -1.37 -9.56
CA ILE A 180 26.30 -2.06 -8.79
C ILE A 180 26.84 -3.42 -8.31
N PRO A 181 26.83 -3.72 -7.00
CA PRO A 181 27.39 -4.98 -6.49
C PRO A 181 26.63 -6.23 -6.97
N PRO A 182 27.33 -7.37 -7.16
CA PRO A 182 26.73 -8.62 -7.63
C PRO A 182 25.81 -9.32 -6.62
N SER A 183 25.63 -8.73 -5.43
CA SER A 183 24.67 -9.16 -4.41
C SER A 183 23.29 -8.52 -4.57
N VAL A 184 23.18 -7.42 -5.33
CA VAL A 184 21.95 -6.65 -5.48
C VAL A 184 20.89 -7.47 -6.20
N LYS A 185 19.75 -7.64 -5.54
CA LYS A 185 18.57 -8.35 -6.05
C LYS A 185 17.47 -7.38 -6.48
N LYS A 186 17.23 -6.33 -5.69
CA LYS A 186 16.26 -5.27 -6.00
C LYS A 186 16.98 -3.95 -6.20
N LEU A 187 16.75 -3.33 -7.35
CA LEU A 187 17.34 -2.06 -7.74
C LEU A 187 16.25 -1.09 -8.19
N THR A 188 16.18 0.06 -7.52
CA THR A 188 15.22 1.12 -7.81
C THR A 188 15.96 2.42 -8.11
N PHE A 189 15.68 3.00 -9.27
CA PHE A 189 16.18 4.31 -9.66
C PHE A 189 15.13 5.40 -9.45
N GLY A 190 15.59 6.58 -9.02
CA GLY A 190 14.75 7.75 -8.91
C GLY A 190 14.55 8.49 -10.23
N ASN A 191 13.75 9.55 -10.18
CA ASN A 191 13.18 10.23 -11.34
C ASN A 191 14.18 10.58 -12.45
N ASN A 192 15.30 11.20 -12.12
CA ASN A 192 16.22 11.81 -13.10
C ASN A 192 17.21 10.81 -13.71
N PHE A 193 17.28 9.58 -13.21
CA PHE A 193 18.24 8.59 -13.70
C PHE A 193 17.98 8.28 -15.18
N ASN A 194 18.97 8.56 -16.01
CA ASN A 194 18.95 8.34 -17.45
C ASN A 194 20.37 8.04 -17.94
N GLN A 195 21.01 7.02 -17.35
CA GLN A 195 22.34 6.51 -17.75
C GLN A 195 22.25 5.09 -18.30
N CYS A 196 23.34 4.56 -18.86
CA CYS A 196 23.40 3.19 -19.36
C CYS A 196 23.11 2.16 -18.25
N ILE A 197 22.42 1.07 -18.59
CA ILE A 197 22.10 -0.03 -17.65
C ILE A 197 22.49 -1.42 -18.18
N ASP A 198 23.25 -1.49 -19.27
CA ASP A 198 23.57 -2.76 -19.92
C ASP A 198 24.49 -3.66 -19.07
N ASN A 199 25.21 -3.08 -18.11
CA ASN A 199 26.17 -3.75 -17.24
C ASN A 199 25.61 -4.09 -15.84
N LEU A 200 24.29 -4.19 -15.69
CA LEU A 200 23.68 -4.59 -14.42
C LEU A 200 24.03 -6.05 -14.06
N PRO A 201 24.28 -6.36 -12.77
CA PRO A 201 24.68 -7.70 -12.37
C PRO A 201 23.57 -8.73 -12.55
N SER A 202 23.95 -9.97 -12.86
CA SER A 202 23.01 -11.09 -13.09
C SER A 202 22.14 -11.47 -11.88
N SER A 203 22.48 -10.96 -10.69
CA SER A 203 21.73 -11.13 -9.44
C SER A 203 20.44 -10.33 -9.39
N VAL A 204 20.31 -9.26 -10.18
CA VAL A 204 19.13 -8.37 -10.17
C VAL A 204 17.91 -9.12 -10.66
N THR A 205 16.91 -9.25 -9.79
CA THR A 205 15.61 -9.88 -10.07
C THR A 205 14.49 -8.86 -10.23
N ASP A 206 14.61 -7.69 -9.59
CA ASP A 206 13.60 -6.64 -9.57
C ASP A 206 14.25 -5.31 -9.93
N LEU A 207 13.82 -4.72 -11.05
CA LEU A 207 14.34 -3.45 -11.56
C LEU A 207 13.21 -2.44 -11.75
N ILE A 208 13.34 -1.27 -11.13
CA ILE A 208 12.44 -0.14 -11.31
C ILE A 208 13.26 1.04 -11.85
N LEU A 209 12.87 1.53 -13.03
CA LEU A 209 13.55 2.63 -13.72
C LEU A 209 12.88 3.97 -13.42
N GLY A 210 13.70 5.02 -13.42
CA GLY A 210 13.31 6.39 -13.10
C GLY A 210 12.35 7.02 -14.11
N HIS A 211 11.57 8.00 -13.65
CA HIS A 211 10.59 8.76 -14.44
C HIS A 211 11.10 9.23 -15.81
N TYR A 212 12.32 9.76 -15.88
CA TYR A 212 12.93 10.35 -17.08
C TYR A 212 13.85 9.39 -17.86
N PHE A 213 13.95 8.12 -17.47
CA PHE A 213 14.75 7.13 -18.18
C PHE A 213 14.17 6.88 -19.58
N ASP A 214 14.97 7.12 -20.62
CA ASP A 214 14.61 6.89 -22.02
C ASP A 214 15.81 6.48 -22.88
N ARG A 215 16.81 5.82 -22.29
CA ARG A 215 17.94 5.28 -23.04
C ARG A 215 17.61 3.92 -23.66
N PRO A 216 18.16 3.61 -24.85
CA PRO A 216 18.10 2.27 -25.41
C PRO A 216 18.73 1.26 -24.45
N ILE A 217 18.15 0.07 -24.38
CA ILE A 217 18.65 -1.02 -23.54
C ILE A 217 19.05 -2.16 -24.47
N LEU A 218 20.32 -2.54 -24.44
CA LEU A 218 20.85 -3.65 -25.23
C LEU A 218 20.75 -4.96 -24.44
N TYR A 219 21.06 -4.91 -23.14
CA TYR A 219 21.12 -6.09 -22.29
C TYR A 219 20.44 -5.86 -20.94
N LEU A 220 19.55 -6.80 -20.59
CA LEU A 220 18.98 -6.90 -19.24
C LEU A 220 19.54 -8.15 -18.53
N PRO A 221 19.63 -8.13 -17.19
CA PRO A 221 20.08 -9.28 -16.42
C PRO A 221 19.26 -10.55 -16.73
N PRO A 222 19.91 -11.72 -16.93
CA PRO A 222 19.21 -12.93 -17.36
C PRO A 222 18.23 -13.50 -16.31
N ARG A 223 18.42 -13.17 -15.02
CA ARG A 223 17.55 -13.61 -13.92
C ARG A 223 16.44 -12.61 -13.58
N LEU A 224 16.29 -11.53 -14.35
CA LEU A 224 15.30 -10.50 -14.11
C LEU A 224 13.89 -11.08 -14.17
N LYS A 225 13.10 -10.85 -13.12
CA LYS A 225 11.71 -11.30 -12.98
C LYS A 225 10.73 -10.14 -13.12
N VAL A 226 11.12 -8.96 -12.67
CA VAL A 226 10.27 -7.76 -12.64
C VAL A 226 11.03 -6.61 -13.27
N ILE A 227 10.42 -5.96 -14.26
CA ILE A 227 10.86 -4.65 -14.76
C ILE A 227 9.69 -3.68 -14.78
N ILE A 228 9.92 -2.48 -14.25
CA ILE A 228 8.99 -1.36 -14.34
C ILE A 228 9.73 -0.19 -14.98
N PHE A 229 9.29 0.21 -16.16
CA PHE A 229 9.78 1.37 -16.88
C PHE A 229 9.14 2.65 -16.33
N GLY A 230 9.94 3.72 -16.29
CA GLY A 230 9.47 5.04 -15.89
C GLY A 230 8.59 5.71 -16.93
N TYR A 231 8.07 6.88 -16.57
CA TYR A 231 7.08 7.63 -17.34
C TYR A 231 7.49 7.94 -18.78
N LYS A 232 8.74 8.38 -18.99
CA LYS A 232 9.27 8.86 -20.29
C LYS A 232 9.78 7.76 -21.22
N PHE A 233 9.95 6.53 -20.73
CA PHE A 233 10.56 5.47 -21.53
C PHE A 233 9.74 5.17 -22.78
N ASN A 234 10.36 5.30 -23.94
CA ASN A 234 9.76 5.11 -25.25
C ASN A 234 10.78 4.55 -26.27
N GLN A 235 11.78 3.78 -25.80
CA GLN A 235 12.73 3.09 -26.67
C GLN A 235 12.21 1.71 -27.11
N PRO A 236 12.61 1.22 -28.29
CA PRO A 236 12.32 -0.14 -28.72
C PRO A 236 12.85 -1.16 -27.71
N ILE A 237 12.05 -2.21 -27.45
CA ILE A 237 12.37 -3.31 -26.54
C ILE A 237 12.78 -4.60 -27.27
N ASN A 238 13.14 -4.47 -28.54
CA ASN A 238 13.47 -5.62 -29.38
C ASN A 238 14.73 -6.31 -28.84
N LYS A 239 14.64 -7.62 -28.57
CA LYS A 239 15.75 -8.51 -28.18
C LYS A 239 16.39 -8.27 -26.79
N CYS A 240 16.03 -7.22 -26.06
CA CYS A 240 16.62 -6.95 -24.74
C CYS A 240 15.95 -7.71 -23.58
N MET A 241 14.71 -8.21 -23.79
CA MET A 241 13.93 -8.85 -22.73
C MET A 241 14.45 -10.25 -22.36
N PRO A 242 14.69 -10.55 -21.07
CA PRO A 242 15.18 -11.85 -20.65
C PRO A 242 14.05 -12.89 -20.63
N TYR A 243 14.38 -14.15 -20.97
CA TYR A 243 13.41 -15.26 -21.07
C TYR A 243 12.67 -15.60 -19.77
N GLY A 244 13.20 -15.22 -18.60
CA GLY A 244 12.62 -15.54 -17.29
C GLY A 244 11.60 -14.52 -16.77
N ILE A 245 11.42 -13.39 -17.47
CA ILE A 245 10.68 -12.23 -16.95
C ILE A 245 9.20 -12.53 -16.73
N LYS A 246 8.65 -12.07 -15.61
CA LYS A 246 7.27 -12.35 -15.16
C LYS A 246 6.38 -11.13 -15.19
N LEU A 247 6.91 -9.97 -14.81
CA LEU A 247 6.19 -8.70 -14.78
C LEU A 247 6.91 -7.66 -15.62
N ILE A 248 6.14 -7.03 -16.51
CA ILE A 248 6.58 -5.86 -17.27
C ILE A 248 5.57 -4.74 -17.06
N GLY A 249 6.03 -3.60 -16.54
CA GLY A 249 5.24 -2.37 -16.49
C GLY A 249 5.81 -1.31 -17.42
N PHE A 250 5.09 -0.95 -18.47
CA PHE A 250 5.44 0.20 -19.31
C PHE A 250 4.85 1.49 -18.75
N GLY A 251 5.68 2.54 -18.71
CA GLY A 251 5.29 3.87 -18.29
C GLY A 251 4.41 4.60 -19.29
N TYR A 252 4.13 5.86 -18.99
CA TYR A 252 3.10 6.66 -19.67
C TYR A 252 3.40 6.92 -21.14
N GLU A 253 4.63 7.28 -21.53
CA GLU A 253 4.96 7.70 -22.90
C GLU A 253 5.32 6.53 -23.83
N PHE A 254 5.41 5.31 -23.29
CA PHE A 254 5.75 4.13 -24.09
C PHE A 254 4.75 3.92 -25.22
N ASN A 255 5.23 4.02 -26.45
CA ASN A 255 4.44 3.86 -27.66
C ASN A 255 5.23 3.11 -28.74
N GLN A 256 6.05 2.14 -28.36
CA GLN A 256 6.80 1.31 -29.31
C GLN A 256 6.07 0.02 -29.66
N CYS A 257 6.47 -0.63 -30.75
CA CYS A 257 5.85 -1.88 -31.16
C CYS A 257 6.17 -3.02 -30.18
N ILE A 258 5.12 -3.66 -29.63
CA ILE A 258 5.25 -4.80 -28.71
C ILE A 258 5.13 -6.17 -29.41
N LYS A 259 4.81 -6.19 -30.71
CA LYS A 259 4.59 -7.42 -31.46
C LYS A 259 5.84 -8.32 -31.41
N ASN A 260 5.68 -9.54 -30.91
CA ASN A 260 6.75 -10.54 -30.71
C ASN A 260 7.89 -10.12 -29.76
N ASN A 261 7.77 -8.99 -29.05
CA ASN A 261 8.83 -8.48 -28.16
C ASN A 261 8.57 -8.78 -26.68
N ILE A 262 7.35 -9.20 -26.32
CA ILE A 262 7.00 -9.60 -24.95
C ILE A 262 7.18 -11.13 -24.82
N PRO A 263 8.07 -11.62 -23.95
CA PRO A 263 8.30 -13.06 -23.80
C PRO A 263 7.08 -13.82 -23.26
N ASN A 264 6.92 -15.09 -23.67
CA ASN A 264 5.87 -16.00 -23.18
C ASN A 264 5.98 -16.37 -21.69
N SER A 265 7.04 -15.94 -21.00
CA SER A 265 7.18 -16.09 -19.55
C SER A 265 6.35 -15.09 -18.76
N VAL A 266 5.95 -13.96 -19.39
CA VAL A 266 5.26 -12.84 -18.77
C VAL A 266 3.85 -13.24 -18.37
N THR A 267 3.51 -13.00 -17.11
CA THR A 267 2.17 -13.23 -16.54
C THR A 267 1.46 -11.94 -16.17
N HIS A 268 2.22 -10.87 -15.89
CA HIS A 268 1.72 -9.55 -15.51
C HIS A 268 2.24 -8.50 -16.50
N LEU A 269 1.32 -7.81 -17.16
CA LEU A 269 1.65 -6.75 -18.12
C LEU A 269 0.85 -5.49 -17.79
N ALA A 270 1.54 -4.38 -17.62
CA ALA A 270 0.93 -3.05 -17.56
C ALA A 270 1.41 -2.21 -18.75
N ILE A 271 0.48 -1.55 -19.42
CA ILE A 271 0.73 -0.67 -20.56
C ILE A 271 0.20 0.73 -20.22
N GLY A 272 1.07 1.75 -20.33
CA GLY A 272 0.74 3.14 -20.05
C GLY A 272 -0.03 3.88 -21.15
N LYS A 273 -0.47 5.11 -20.84
CA LYS A 273 -1.44 5.91 -21.64
C LYS A 273 -1.05 6.17 -23.08
N GLY A 274 0.21 6.46 -23.31
CA GLY A 274 0.78 6.92 -24.57
C GLY A 274 0.79 5.84 -25.63
N PHE A 275 0.53 4.58 -25.25
CA PHE A 275 0.43 3.48 -26.18
C PHE A 275 -0.84 3.61 -27.05
N ASP A 276 -0.65 3.94 -28.32
CA ASP A 276 -1.73 4.07 -29.33
C ASP A 276 -1.51 3.11 -30.52
N LYS A 277 -0.56 2.19 -30.42
CA LYS A 277 -0.32 1.15 -31.43
C LYS A 277 -1.30 -0.01 -31.27
N THR A 278 -1.45 -0.80 -32.34
CA THR A 278 -2.24 -2.05 -32.25
C THR A 278 -1.55 -3.06 -31.32
N MET A 279 -2.32 -3.66 -30.43
CA MET A 279 -1.85 -4.77 -29.57
C MET A 279 -1.94 -6.14 -30.28
N LYS A 280 -2.37 -6.18 -31.55
CA LYS A 280 -2.79 -7.44 -32.21
C LYS A 280 -1.58 -8.36 -32.33
N LYS A 281 -1.67 -9.56 -31.74
CA LYS A 281 -0.56 -10.53 -31.64
C LYS A 281 0.67 -10.01 -30.88
N GLY A 282 0.52 -8.99 -30.04
CA GLY A 282 1.63 -8.41 -29.25
C GLY A 282 1.67 -8.85 -27.79
N ILE A 283 0.53 -9.22 -27.22
CA ILE A 283 0.46 -9.71 -25.84
C ILE A 283 0.43 -11.25 -25.88
N PRO A 284 1.35 -11.95 -25.18
CA PRO A 284 1.39 -13.40 -25.19
C PRO A 284 0.23 -14.01 -24.40
N GLY A 285 -0.16 -15.24 -24.76
CA GLY A 285 -1.25 -15.96 -24.10
C GLY A 285 -0.97 -16.36 -22.64
N SER A 286 0.28 -16.23 -22.18
CA SER A 286 0.69 -16.44 -20.79
C SER A 286 0.27 -15.32 -19.85
N VAL A 287 -0.11 -14.15 -20.37
CA VAL A 287 -0.52 -13.00 -19.55
C VAL A 287 -1.86 -13.28 -18.91
N THR A 288 -1.87 -13.32 -17.57
CA THR A 288 -3.08 -13.50 -16.76
C THR A 288 -3.58 -12.19 -16.16
N HIS A 289 -2.67 -11.26 -15.86
CA HIS A 289 -2.97 -9.93 -15.33
C HIS A 289 -2.58 -8.87 -16.35
N LEU A 290 -3.59 -8.15 -16.85
CA LEU A 290 -3.41 -7.11 -17.84
C LEU A 290 -3.98 -5.79 -17.33
N GLN A 291 -3.12 -4.78 -17.21
CA GLN A 291 -3.51 -3.40 -16.93
C GLN A 291 -3.28 -2.54 -18.17
N LEU A 292 -4.35 -1.91 -18.65
CA LEU A 292 -4.32 -1.01 -19.79
C LEU A 292 -4.71 0.38 -19.34
N TYR A 293 -3.75 1.29 -19.33
CA TYR A 293 -4.04 2.71 -19.32
C TYR A 293 -4.23 3.11 -20.79
N CYS A 294 -5.47 3.19 -21.26
CA CYS A 294 -5.73 3.48 -22.67
C CYS A 294 -6.83 4.52 -22.83
N ASN A 295 -6.75 5.35 -23.87
CA ASN A 295 -7.85 6.24 -24.26
C ASN A 295 -8.73 5.58 -25.34
N ARG A 296 -8.19 4.58 -26.04
CA ARG A 296 -8.84 3.89 -27.15
C ARG A 296 -8.68 2.38 -27.06
N PHE A 297 -9.73 1.66 -27.44
CA PHE A 297 -9.79 0.20 -27.47
C PHE A 297 -10.28 -0.25 -28.85
N THR A 298 -9.42 -0.88 -29.65
CA THR A 298 -9.81 -1.46 -30.95
C THR A 298 -10.06 -2.97 -30.81
N ASN A 299 -10.75 -3.62 -31.75
CA ASN A 299 -11.20 -5.02 -31.63
C ASN A 299 -10.07 -6.07 -31.61
N GLY A 300 -10.18 -7.11 -30.77
CA GLY A 300 -9.41 -8.37 -30.87
C GLY A 300 -8.08 -8.45 -30.12
N HIS A 301 -7.93 -7.74 -29.00
CA HIS A 301 -6.63 -7.39 -28.43
C HIS A 301 -6.26 -7.97 -27.05
N ILE A 302 -7.22 -8.51 -26.31
CA ILE A 302 -6.94 -9.13 -25.01
C ILE A 302 -6.77 -10.64 -25.24
N PRO A 303 -5.62 -11.24 -24.87
CA PRO A 303 -5.44 -12.68 -24.98
C PRO A 303 -6.42 -13.46 -24.12
N ASN A 304 -6.80 -14.65 -24.56
CA ASN A 304 -7.65 -15.57 -23.79
C ASN A 304 -6.96 -16.13 -22.52
N GLY A 305 -5.69 -15.79 -22.27
CA GLY A 305 -5.04 -16.08 -20.99
C GLY A 305 -5.43 -15.12 -19.85
N VAL A 306 -5.98 -13.95 -20.19
CA VAL A 306 -6.24 -12.88 -19.21
C VAL A 306 -7.42 -13.26 -18.33
N THR A 307 -7.17 -13.23 -17.01
CA THR A 307 -8.18 -13.46 -15.96
C THR A 307 -8.44 -12.20 -15.15
N HIS A 308 -7.45 -11.32 -15.02
CA HIS A 308 -7.55 -10.03 -14.34
C HIS A 308 -7.31 -8.91 -15.33
N LEU A 309 -8.34 -8.08 -15.55
CA LEU A 309 -8.30 -6.97 -16.49
C LEU A 309 -8.60 -5.66 -15.78
N ILE A 310 -7.68 -4.71 -15.88
CA ILE A 310 -7.85 -3.35 -15.40
C ILE A 310 -7.83 -2.41 -16.60
N LEU A 311 -8.95 -1.75 -16.88
CA LEU A 311 -9.09 -0.73 -17.92
C LEU A 311 -9.12 0.64 -17.26
N THR A 312 -8.00 1.37 -17.23
CA THR A 312 -7.85 2.61 -16.45
C THR A 312 -7.52 3.83 -17.32
N GLY A 313 -7.30 4.97 -16.67
CA GLY A 313 -6.92 6.23 -17.31
C GLY A 313 -8.13 7.04 -17.79
N SER A 314 -8.04 7.57 -19.00
CA SER A 314 -9.16 8.28 -19.66
C SER A 314 -10.03 7.35 -20.51
N PHE A 315 -9.95 6.05 -20.28
CA PHE A 315 -10.75 5.05 -20.99
C PHE A 315 -12.25 5.32 -20.82
N ASN A 316 -12.93 5.61 -21.92
CA ASN A 316 -14.37 5.87 -21.93
C ASN A 316 -15.01 5.49 -23.27
N GLN A 317 -14.55 4.40 -23.89
CA GLN A 317 -15.11 3.91 -25.16
C GLN A 317 -16.11 2.78 -24.92
N PHE A 318 -17.07 2.68 -25.84
CA PHE A 318 -18.05 1.60 -25.81
C PHE A 318 -17.38 0.27 -26.12
N ILE A 319 -17.60 -0.74 -25.26
CA ILE A 319 -17.04 -2.08 -25.39
C ILE A 319 -18.20 -3.03 -25.75
N ASN A 320 -18.07 -3.74 -26.86
CA ASN A 320 -19.06 -4.71 -27.31
C ASN A 320 -18.40 -6.04 -27.66
N GLY A 321 -18.50 -7.03 -26.78
CA GLY A 321 -17.97 -8.38 -27.03
C GLY A 321 -16.44 -8.45 -27.20
N GLN A 322 -15.69 -7.51 -26.61
CA GLN A 322 -14.25 -7.42 -26.76
C GLN A 322 -13.45 -7.99 -25.58
N ILE A 323 -14.09 -8.16 -24.42
CA ILE A 323 -13.45 -8.73 -23.23
C ILE A 323 -13.60 -10.26 -23.29
N PRO A 324 -12.50 -11.04 -23.18
CA PRO A 324 -12.56 -12.51 -23.22
C PRO A 324 -13.39 -13.10 -22.09
N GLY A 325 -14.02 -14.24 -22.36
CA GLY A 325 -14.78 -15.00 -21.35
C GLY A 325 -13.92 -15.56 -20.21
N THR A 326 -12.60 -15.55 -20.33
CA THR A 326 -11.67 -15.99 -19.27
C THR A 326 -11.49 -14.97 -18.16
N VAL A 327 -11.92 -13.72 -18.36
CA VAL A 327 -11.81 -12.66 -17.36
C VAL A 327 -12.77 -12.93 -16.20
N THR A 328 -12.21 -13.03 -14.99
CA THR A 328 -12.94 -13.20 -13.73
C THR A 328 -12.92 -11.93 -12.88
N HIS A 329 -11.88 -11.10 -13.01
CA HIS A 329 -11.74 -9.81 -12.32
C HIS A 329 -11.68 -8.68 -13.34
N LEU A 330 -12.64 -7.76 -13.26
CA LEU A 330 -12.76 -6.63 -14.19
C LEU A 330 -12.89 -5.32 -13.42
N THR A 331 -11.95 -4.42 -13.65
CA THR A 331 -11.96 -3.07 -13.09
C THR A 331 -12.01 -2.03 -14.21
N PHE A 332 -13.03 -1.17 -14.15
CA PHE A 332 -13.12 0.04 -14.97
C PHE A 332 -12.58 1.25 -14.21
N GLY A 333 -11.79 2.07 -14.89
CA GLY A 333 -11.19 3.28 -14.35
C GLY A 333 -12.17 4.45 -14.27
N ASP A 334 -11.69 5.51 -13.63
CA ASP A 334 -12.53 6.61 -13.15
C ASP A 334 -13.33 7.36 -14.21
N LYS A 335 -12.84 7.42 -15.46
CA LYS A 335 -13.51 8.14 -16.54
C LYS A 335 -14.54 7.30 -17.30
N PHE A 336 -14.63 6.00 -17.05
CA PHE A 336 -15.53 5.12 -17.79
C PHE A 336 -17.00 5.39 -17.42
N ASN A 337 -17.80 5.74 -18.42
CA ASN A 337 -19.22 6.07 -18.29
C ASN A 337 -20.00 5.69 -19.57
N GLN A 338 -19.62 4.58 -20.21
CA GLN A 338 -20.30 4.06 -21.40
C GLN A 338 -21.32 3.00 -21.04
N ASN A 339 -22.28 2.77 -21.95
CA ASN A 339 -23.25 1.68 -21.81
C ASN A 339 -22.52 0.33 -21.70
N ILE A 340 -22.90 -0.46 -20.70
CA ILE A 340 -22.27 -1.75 -20.39
C ILE A 340 -23.06 -2.96 -20.90
N LYS A 341 -24.13 -2.77 -21.68
CA LYS A 341 -24.90 -3.87 -22.27
C LYS A 341 -23.99 -4.73 -23.16
N LYS A 342 -23.85 -6.03 -22.84
CA LYS A 342 -22.95 -7.00 -23.50
C LYS A 342 -21.45 -6.68 -23.39
N CYS A 343 -21.06 -5.76 -22.52
CA CYS A 343 -19.66 -5.41 -22.27
C CYS A 343 -18.96 -6.45 -21.37
N ILE A 344 -19.64 -6.85 -20.29
CA ILE A 344 -19.06 -7.64 -19.21
C ILE A 344 -19.25 -9.13 -19.52
N PRO A 345 -18.17 -9.95 -19.55
CA PRO A 345 -18.27 -11.39 -19.77
C PRO A 345 -19.00 -12.13 -18.64
N PRO A 346 -19.63 -13.29 -18.93
CA PRO A 346 -20.44 -14.01 -17.95
C PRO A 346 -19.67 -14.60 -16.76
N ASN A 347 -18.36 -14.84 -16.90
CA ASN A 347 -17.52 -15.46 -15.87
C ASN A 347 -16.91 -14.44 -14.88
N VAL A 348 -17.25 -13.16 -15.00
CA VAL A 348 -16.77 -12.13 -14.07
C VAL A 348 -17.38 -12.37 -12.69
N THR A 349 -16.53 -12.60 -11.70
CA THR A 349 -16.89 -12.75 -10.29
C THR A 349 -16.60 -11.48 -9.49
N HIS A 350 -15.62 -10.68 -9.90
CA HIS A 350 -15.26 -9.42 -9.27
C HIS A 350 -15.36 -8.27 -10.27
N LEU A 351 -16.26 -7.32 -9.99
CA LEU A 351 -16.54 -6.18 -10.85
C LEU A 351 -16.42 -4.86 -10.10
N GLU A 352 -15.56 -3.98 -10.59
CA GLU A 352 -15.37 -2.64 -10.04
C GLU A 352 -15.59 -1.56 -11.11
N PHE A 353 -16.42 -0.57 -10.77
CA PHE A 353 -16.63 0.62 -11.58
C PHE A 353 -15.89 1.83 -11.01
N GLY A 354 -15.30 2.61 -11.91
CA GLY A 354 -14.64 3.86 -11.57
C GLY A 354 -15.60 5.01 -11.27
N ASN A 355 -15.03 6.10 -10.76
CA ASN A 355 -15.74 7.21 -10.14
C ASN A 355 -16.88 7.84 -10.96
N ASN A 356 -16.78 7.93 -12.29
CA ASN A 356 -17.75 8.64 -13.13
C ASN A 356 -18.89 7.76 -13.67
N PHE A 357 -18.91 6.46 -13.37
CA PHE A 357 -19.90 5.55 -13.94
C PHE A 357 -21.32 5.86 -13.42
N VAL A 358 -22.21 6.29 -14.31
CA VAL A 358 -23.61 6.62 -14.03
C VAL A 358 -24.58 6.01 -15.04
N GLN A 359 -24.18 4.98 -15.79
CA GLN A 359 -25.02 4.34 -16.79
C GLN A 359 -25.92 3.23 -16.19
N PRO A 360 -27.08 2.94 -16.80
CA PRO A 360 -27.96 1.87 -16.32
C PRO A 360 -27.29 0.49 -16.28
N ALA A 361 -27.34 -0.18 -15.12
CA ALA A 361 -26.65 -1.45 -14.90
C ALA A 361 -27.58 -2.66 -14.65
N LYS A 362 -28.88 -2.45 -14.44
CA LYS A 362 -29.88 -3.46 -14.01
C LYS A 362 -29.94 -4.75 -14.86
N LYS A 363 -29.52 -4.73 -16.13
CA LYS A 363 -29.54 -5.89 -17.04
C LYS A 363 -28.19 -6.20 -17.70
N SER A 364 -27.12 -5.57 -17.22
CA SER A 364 -25.82 -5.59 -17.88
C SER A 364 -24.74 -6.24 -17.03
N ILE A 365 -24.98 -6.41 -15.73
CA ILE A 365 -24.08 -7.10 -14.80
C ILE A 365 -24.41 -8.61 -14.83
N PRO A 366 -23.40 -9.50 -14.95
CA PRO A 366 -23.61 -10.95 -14.89
C PRO A 366 -24.22 -11.43 -13.56
N PRO A 367 -25.02 -12.51 -13.56
CA PRO A 367 -25.71 -13.00 -12.36
C PRO A 367 -24.77 -13.61 -11.31
N PHE A 368 -23.59 -14.11 -11.72
CA PHE A 368 -22.64 -14.82 -10.86
C PHE A 368 -21.58 -13.91 -10.22
N VAL A 369 -21.75 -12.59 -10.29
CA VAL A 369 -20.84 -11.65 -9.60
C VAL A 369 -20.91 -11.87 -8.09
N GLU A 370 -19.74 -12.09 -7.48
CA GLU A 370 -19.56 -12.31 -6.04
C GLU A 370 -19.17 -11.02 -5.32
N SER A 371 -18.43 -10.13 -5.99
CA SER A 371 -18.03 -8.82 -5.48
C SER A 371 -18.34 -7.72 -6.48
N LEU A 372 -19.12 -6.73 -6.04
CA LEU A 372 -19.52 -5.59 -6.84
C LEU A 372 -19.20 -4.27 -6.13
N LYS A 373 -18.43 -3.41 -6.80
CA LYS A 373 -18.08 -2.08 -6.31
C LYS A 373 -18.47 -1.01 -7.31
N PHE A 374 -19.22 -0.01 -6.84
CA PHE A 374 -19.60 1.15 -7.63
C PHE A 374 -18.71 2.37 -7.30
N GLY A 375 -18.45 3.19 -8.33
CA GLY A 375 -17.69 4.42 -8.20
C GLY A 375 -18.49 5.60 -7.65
N LYS A 376 -17.76 6.67 -7.29
CA LYS A 376 -18.25 7.88 -6.60
C LYS A 376 -19.62 8.41 -7.03
N LEU A 377 -19.89 8.57 -8.33
CA LEU A 377 -21.10 9.24 -8.84
C LEU A 377 -22.32 8.33 -9.01
N PHE A 378 -22.17 7.01 -8.86
CA PHE A 378 -23.26 6.07 -9.08
C PHE A 378 -24.39 6.26 -8.04
N ASN A 379 -25.61 6.55 -8.50
CA ASN A 379 -26.78 6.79 -7.64
C ASN A 379 -28.10 6.27 -8.25
N GLN A 380 -28.05 5.20 -9.05
CA GLN A 380 -29.26 4.61 -9.62
C GLN A 380 -29.83 3.50 -8.74
N LEU A 381 -31.16 3.36 -8.79
CA LEU A 381 -31.86 2.26 -8.12
C LEU A 381 -31.69 0.96 -8.92
N ILE A 382 -31.01 -0.02 -8.32
CA ILE A 382 -30.85 -1.37 -8.86
C ILE A 382 -31.49 -2.35 -7.88
N ASN A 383 -32.32 -3.26 -8.39
CA ASN A 383 -32.73 -4.41 -7.59
C ASN A 383 -31.58 -5.42 -7.58
N PHE A 384 -30.83 -5.51 -6.47
CA PHE A 384 -29.71 -6.44 -6.33
C PHE A 384 -30.13 -7.84 -5.90
N SER A 385 -31.39 -8.06 -5.49
CA SER A 385 -31.89 -9.39 -5.13
C SER A 385 -31.81 -10.41 -6.27
N MET A 386 -31.62 -9.94 -7.52
CA MET A 386 -31.39 -10.78 -8.69
C MET A 386 -29.96 -11.34 -8.82
N PHE A 387 -29.02 -10.99 -7.93
CA PHE A 387 -27.63 -11.48 -7.96
C PHE A 387 -27.42 -12.55 -6.86
N PRO A 388 -27.67 -13.84 -7.13
CA PRO A 388 -27.67 -14.90 -6.11
C PRO A 388 -26.27 -15.17 -5.51
N SER A 389 -25.22 -14.92 -6.28
CA SER A 389 -23.84 -15.14 -5.86
C SER A 389 -23.21 -13.96 -5.13
N LEU A 390 -23.89 -12.80 -5.06
CA LEU A 390 -23.28 -11.59 -4.51
C LEU A 390 -23.01 -11.76 -3.01
N ARG A 391 -21.74 -11.59 -2.60
CA ARG A 391 -21.27 -11.67 -1.21
C ARG A 391 -20.75 -10.34 -0.70
N LYS A 392 -20.19 -9.51 -1.57
CA LYS A 392 -19.62 -8.20 -1.22
C LYS A 392 -20.20 -7.10 -2.10
N LEU A 393 -20.83 -6.09 -1.48
CA LEU A 393 -21.39 -4.94 -2.18
C LEU A 393 -20.86 -3.64 -1.57
N THR A 394 -20.24 -2.82 -2.41
CA THR A 394 -19.75 -1.49 -2.04
C THR A 394 -20.40 -0.42 -2.91
N PHE A 395 -21.14 0.47 -2.27
CA PHE A 395 -21.75 1.62 -2.93
C PHE A 395 -20.80 2.81 -3.06
N GLY A 396 -20.95 3.55 -4.15
CA GLY A 396 -20.23 4.80 -4.41
C GLY A 396 -20.69 5.94 -3.51
N SER A 397 -19.86 6.98 -3.38
CA SER A 397 -20.10 8.07 -2.42
C SER A 397 -21.46 8.74 -2.51
N HIS A 398 -22.01 8.93 -3.72
CA HIS A 398 -23.29 9.63 -3.95
C HIS A 398 -24.52 8.72 -3.91
N PHE A 399 -24.35 7.41 -3.72
CA PHE A 399 -25.50 6.52 -3.60
C PHE A 399 -26.33 6.89 -2.38
N ASN A 400 -27.57 7.29 -2.60
CA ASN A 400 -28.53 7.68 -1.57
C ASN A 400 -29.97 7.26 -1.93
N GLN A 401 -30.11 6.12 -2.61
CA GLN A 401 -31.41 5.55 -2.95
C GLN A 401 -31.94 4.65 -1.81
N PRO A 402 -33.26 4.51 -1.65
CA PRO A 402 -33.86 3.57 -0.71
C PRO A 402 -33.40 2.13 -0.98
N ILE A 403 -33.18 1.36 0.08
CA ILE A 403 -32.62 -0.01 -0.01
C ILE A 403 -33.60 -1.12 0.41
N ASN A 404 -34.84 -0.78 0.73
CA ASN A 404 -35.81 -1.76 1.19
C ASN A 404 -36.13 -2.79 0.10
N GLY A 405 -35.93 -4.07 0.40
CA GLY A 405 -36.22 -5.19 -0.49
C GLY A 405 -35.30 -5.34 -1.71
N ILE A 406 -34.25 -4.50 -1.86
CA ILE A 406 -33.38 -4.56 -3.04
C ILE A 406 -32.09 -5.34 -2.81
N LEU A 407 -31.67 -5.61 -1.57
CA LEU A 407 -30.40 -6.28 -1.28
C LEU A 407 -30.52 -7.80 -1.45
N PRO A 408 -29.46 -8.50 -1.91
CA PRO A 408 -29.48 -9.95 -2.05
C PRO A 408 -29.43 -10.65 -0.69
N PRO A 409 -30.09 -11.81 -0.52
CA PRO A 409 -30.23 -12.44 0.80
C PRO A 409 -28.94 -13.07 1.36
N PHE A 410 -27.88 -13.18 0.55
CA PHE A 410 -26.62 -13.85 0.93
C PHE A 410 -25.41 -12.92 1.03
N ILE A 411 -25.61 -11.60 1.01
CA ILE A 411 -24.50 -10.64 1.16
C ILE A 411 -23.90 -10.72 2.56
N THR A 412 -22.57 -10.74 2.64
CA THR A 412 -21.83 -10.82 3.91
C THR A 412 -21.15 -9.51 4.25
N HIS A 413 -20.73 -8.75 3.23
CA HIS A 413 -20.07 -7.46 3.39
C HIS A 413 -20.86 -6.38 2.65
N LEU A 414 -21.28 -5.36 3.39
CA LEU A 414 -22.06 -4.24 2.87
C LEU A 414 -21.42 -2.92 3.29
N THR A 415 -21.05 -2.12 2.30
CA THR A 415 -20.44 -0.81 2.51
C THR A 415 -21.24 0.27 1.79
N PHE A 416 -21.75 1.24 2.55
CA PHE A 416 -22.46 2.40 2.03
C PHE A 416 -21.51 3.56 1.73
N GLY A 417 -21.89 4.36 0.73
CA GLY A 417 -21.16 5.55 0.33
C GLY A 417 -21.34 6.72 1.29
N LYS A 418 -20.45 7.72 1.16
CA LYS A 418 -20.37 8.94 1.99
C LYS A 418 -21.74 9.58 2.29
N TYR A 419 -22.59 9.74 1.27
CA TYR A 419 -23.84 10.50 1.34
C TYR A 419 -25.09 9.64 1.59
N PHE A 420 -24.95 8.33 1.77
CA PHE A 420 -26.09 7.46 2.09
C PHE A 420 -26.68 7.86 3.45
N ASN A 421 -27.95 8.26 3.45
CA ASN A 421 -28.68 8.67 4.64
C ASN A 421 -30.18 8.30 4.56
N GLN A 422 -30.48 7.16 3.95
CA GLN A 422 -31.84 6.62 3.86
C GLN A 422 -32.17 5.75 5.09
N PRO A 423 -33.45 5.66 5.50
CA PRO A 423 -33.88 4.73 6.54
C PRO A 423 -33.52 3.28 6.18
N ILE A 424 -33.14 2.49 7.19
CA ILE A 424 -32.66 1.11 7.03
C ILE A 424 -33.59 0.04 7.61
N ASN A 425 -34.80 0.45 8.05
CA ASN A 425 -35.78 -0.42 8.71
C ASN A 425 -36.00 -1.71 7.91
N ASN A 426 -35.67 -2.86 8.51
CA ASN A 426 -35.77 -4.20 7.91
C ASN A 426 -35.12 -4.38 6.53
N SER A 427 -34.19 -3.50 6.15
CA SER A 427 -33.65 -3.46 4.80
C SER A 427 -32.33 -4.23 4.64
N ILE A 428 -31.64 -4.52 5.75
CA ILE A 428 -30.33 -5.19 5.74
C ILE A 428 -30.51 -6.70 5.97
N PRO A 429 -30.01 -7.58 5.08
CA PRO A 429 -30.15 -9.04 5.20
C PRO A 429 -29.45 -9.66 6.42
N GLN A 430 -30.03 -10.74 6.97
CA GLN A 430 -29.47 -11.51 8.11
C GLN A 430 -28.18 -12.28 7.82
N SER A 431 -27.66 -12.19 6.59
CA SER A 431 -26.36 -12.75 6.22
C SER A 431 -25.19 -11.78 6.43
N VAL A 432 -25.47 -10.48 6.64
CA VAL A 432 -24.43 -9.44 6.71
C VAL A 432 -23.62 -9.59 7.99
N THR A 433 -22.31 -9.79 7.85
CA THR A 433 -21.37 -9.89 8.99
C THR A 433 -20.54 -8.62 9.16
N HIS A 434 -20.30 -7.88 8.07
CA HIS A 434 -19.56 -6.61 8.05
C HIS A 434 -20.42 -5.52 7.45
N LEU A 435 -20.72 -4.49 8.25
CA LEU A 435 -21.58 -3.39 7.86
C LEU A 435 -20.88 -2.05 8.10
N THR A 436 -20.74 -1.26 7.04
CA THR A 436 -20.10 0.05 7.09
C THR A 436 -21.03 1.12 6.54
N PHE A 437 -21.33 2.12 7.36
CA PHE A 437 -22.05 3.33 6.96
C PHE A 437 -21.11 4.45 6.57
N GLY A 438 -21.56 5.31 5.65
CA GLY A 438 -20.82 6.47 5.18
C GLY A 438 -20.88 7.66 6.13
N LYS A 439 -20.07 8.68 5.82
CA LYS A 439 -19.87 9.90 6.64
C LYS A 439 -21.17 10.54 7.15
N TYR A 440 -22.19 10.64 6.31
CA TYR A 440 -23.43 11.40 6.58
C TYR A 440 -24.61 10.55 7.05
N PHE A 441 -24.44 9.24 7.25
CA PHE A 441 -25.52 8.42 7.78
C PHE A 441 -25.84 8.83 9.22
N ASN A 442 -27.07 9.27 9.48
CA ASN A 442 -27.53 9.71 10.80
C ASN A 442 -29.02 9.36 11.04
N GLN A 443 -29.48 8.27 10.43
CA GLN A 443 -30.84 7.74 10.63
C GLN A 443 -30.92 6.90 11.91
N PRO A 444 -32.08 6.85 12.58
CA PRO A 444 -32.28 5.96 13.71
C PRO A 444 -32.14 4.49 13.26
N ILE A 445 -31.51 3.67 14.10
CA ILE A 445 -31.25 2.27 13.79
C ILE A 445 -32.47 1.38 14.07
N ASN A 446 -33.21 1.62 15.16
CA ASN A 446 -34.45 0.91 15.50
C ASN A 446 -34.36 -0.63 15.36
N ASN A 447 -33.33 -1.27 15.92
CA ASN A 447 -33.07 -2.73 15.81
C ASN A 447 -32.87 -3.26 14.37
N SER A 448 -32.55 -2.39 13.41
CA SER A 448 -32.38 -2.76 12.01
C SER A 448 -31.02 -3.38 11.68
N ILE A 449 -30.10 -3.49 12.66
CA ILE A 449 -28.82 -4.17 12.47
C ILE A 449 -29.02 -5.67 12.70
N PRO A 450 -28.69 -6.53 11.71
CA PRO A 450 -28.90 -7.98 11.81
C PRO A 450 -28.03 -8.66 12.86
N GLN A 451 -28.53 -9.75 13.46
CA GLN A 451 -27.85 -10.53 14.51
C GLN A 451 -26.56 -11.23 14.04
N SER A 452 -26.32 -11.27 12.73
CA SER A 452 -25.10 -11.77 12.12
C SER A 452 -23.95 -10.75 12.13
N VAL A 453 -24.22 -9.46 12.36
CA VAL A 453 -23.21 -8.41 12.25
C VAL A 453 -22.19 -8.53 13.38
N THR A 454 -20.91 -8.65 13.01
CA THR A 454 -19.78 -8.74 13.95
C THR A 454 -18.91 -7.48 13.92
N HIS A 455 -18.85 -6.82 12.77
CA HIS A 455 -18.11 -5.58 12.54
C HIS A 455 -19.07 -4.51 12.06
N LEU A 456 -19.20 -3.44 12.85
CA LEU A 456 -20.09 -2.33 12.58
C LEU A 456 -19.31 -1.02 12.58
N THR A 457 -19.50 -0.23 11.55
CA THR A 457 -18.85 1.08 11.41
C THR A 457 -19.88 2.15 11.11
N PHE A 458 -19.92 3.18 11.94
CA PHE A 458 -20.66 4.42 11.71
C PHE A 458 -19.74 5.52 11.23
N GLY A 459 -20.27 6.38 10.35
CA GLY A 459 -19.56 7.53 9.82
C GLY A 459 -19.57 8.73 10.76
N TYR A 460 -18.73 9.71 10.44
CA TYR A 460 -18.42 10.89 11.26
C TYR A 460 -19.63 11.64 11.87
N TYR A 461 -20.75 11.76 11.17
CA TYR A 461 -21.91 12.53 11.64
C TYR A 461 -23.00 11.67 12.29
N PHE A 462 -22.73 10.40 12.56
CA PHE A 462 -23.67 9.53 13.22
C PHE A 462 -23.80 9.91 14.71
N ASP A 463 -24.99 10.34 15.10
CA ASP A 463 -25.30 10.79 16.46
C ASP A 463 -26.71 10.33 16.84
N LYS A 464 -26.89 9.00 16.87
CA LYS A 464 -28.11 8.36 17.35
C LYS A 464 -27.76 7.32 18.39
N PRO A 465 -28.63 7.08 19.40
CA PRO A 465 -28.40 6.04 20.39
C PRO A 465 -28.19 4.66 19.75
N ILE A 466 -27.23 3.91 20.28
CA ILE A 466 -26.98 2.51 19.90
C ILE A 466 -27.15 1.55 21.07
N ASP A 467 -27.23 2.05 22.31
CA ASP A 467 -27.37 1.19 23.49
C ASP A 467 -28.65 0.35 23.41
N LYS A 468 -28.51 -0.96 23.58
CA LYS A 468 -29.57 -1.98 23.41
C LYS A 468 -30.21 -2.06 22.02
N LEU A 469 -29.73 -1.30 21.03
CA LEU A 469 -30.28 -1.25 19.66
C LEU A 469 -29.40 -1.95 18.61
N ILE A 470 -28.17 -2.31 18.98
CA ILE A 470 -27.27 -3.13 18.17
C ILE A 470 -27.15 -4.54 18.77
N PRO A 471 -26.97 -5.58 17.94
CA PRO A 471 -26.98 -6.96 18.40
C PRO A 471 -25.71 -7.32 19.20
N PRO A 472 -25.81 -8.27 20.16
CA PRO A 472 -24.68 -8.70 20.98
C PRO A 472 -23.56 -9.39 20.18
N SER A 473 -23.83 -9.77 18.93
CA SER A 473 -22.84 -10.29 17.98
C SER A 473 -21.77 -9.27 17.58
N VAL A 474 -22.03 -7.96 17.74
CA VAL A 474 -21.09 -6.89 17.38
C VAL A 474 -19.90 -6.92 18.35
N THR A 475 -18.74 -7.33 17.84
CA THR A 475 -17.49 -7.40 18.61
C THR A 475 -16.53 -6.26 18.32
N HIS A 476 -16.65 -5.67 17.13
CA HIS A 476 -15.84 -4.55 16.67
C HIS A 476 -16.76 -3.40 16.26
N LEU A 477 -16.65 -2.27 16.96
CA LEU A 477 -17.41 -1.06 16.69
C LEU A 477 -16.48 0.09 16.34
N ILE A 478 -16.78 0.80 15.25
CA ILE A 478 -16.19 2.10 14.91
C ILE A 478 -17.30 3.15 14.96
N ILE A 479 -17.08 4.21 15.74
CA ILE A 479 -18.01 5.35 15.93
C ILE A 479 -17.27 6.68 15.86
N PRO A 480 -17.96 7.83 15.70
CA PRO A 480 -17.31 9.14 15.74
C PRO A 480 -16.57 9.40 17.06
N LYS A 481 -15.49 10.19 17.00
CA LYS A 481 -14.75 10.65 18.19
C LYS A 481 -15.63 11.44 19.17
N ASP A 482 -16.55 12.22 18.63
CA ASP A 482 -17.44 13.11 19.41
C ASP A 482 -18.78 12.43 19.78
N TYR A 483 -18.86 11.10 19.70
CA TYR A 483 -20.08 10.36 19.96
C TYR A 483 -20.47 10.44 21.46
N ALA A 484 -21.59 11.08 21.75
CA ALA A 484 -21.98 11.47 23.11
C ALA A 484 -22.91 10.46 23.83
N HIS A 485 -23.38 9.41 23.17
CA HIS A 485 -24.34 8.46 23.76
C HIS A 485 -23.64 7.27 24.43
N LYS A 486 -24.38 6.56 25.29
CA LYS A 486 -23.90 5.32 25.92
C LYS A 486 -23.52 4.28 24.87
N ILE A 487 -22.37 3.65 25.08
CA ILE A 487 -21.86 2.53 24.27
C ILE A 487 -22.18 1.21 25.01
N PRO A 488 -22.68 0.17 24.33
CA PRO A 488 -22.91 -1.14 24.95
C PRO A 488 -21.65 -1.72 25.57
N GLU A 489 -21.75 -2.14 26.84
CA GLU A 489 -20.65 -2.74 27.61
C GLU A 489 -20.20 -4.10 27.06
N THR A 490 -21.00 -4.72 26.19
CA THR A 490 -20.72 -6.03 25.57
C THR A 490 -19.70 -5.98 24.43
N ILE A 491 -19.32 -4.78 23.96
CA ILE A 491 -18.44 -4.63 22.80
C ILE A 491 -16.98 -4.80 23.20
N LYS A 492 -16.31 -5.77 22.56
CA LYS A 492 -14.92 -6.11 22.88
C LYS A 492 -13.91 -5.06 22.43
N ARG A 493 -14.16 -4.41 21.28
CA ARG A 493 -13.24 -3.44 20.67
C ARG A 493 -14.02 -2.26 20.13
N VAL A 494 -13.71 -1.08 20.67
CA VAL A 494 -14.26 0.21 20.21
C VAL A 494 -13.10 1.05 19.68
N ASN A 495 -13.23 1.49 18.43
CA ASN A 495 -12.32 2.42 17.78
C ASN A 495 -13.10 3.68 17.37
N PHE A 496 -12.39 4.79 17.21
CA PHE A 496 -13.00 6.05 16.81
C PHE A 496 -12.60 6.46 15.39
N ALA A 497 -13.58 6.91 14.60
CA ALA A 497 -13.45 7.29 13.19
C ALA A 497 -12.76 8.65 12.96
#